data_AF-A0A7M7Q5Q5-F1
#
_entry.id   AF-A0A7M7Q5Q5-F1
#
_cell.length_a   1.000
_cell.length_b   1.000
_cell.length_c   1.000
_cell.angle_alpha   90.00
_cell.angle_beta   90.00
_cell.angle_gamma   90.00
#
_symmetry.space_group_name_H-M   'P 1'
#
loop_
_entity.id
_entity.type
_entity.pdbx_description
1 polymer ?
#
loop_
_entity_poly.entity_id
_entity_poly.type
_entity_poly.pdbx_seq_one_letter_code
_entity_poly.pdbx_strand_id
1 'polypeptide(L)'
;MLRALILIAAAAACSAAPQFLIRNSAPLPHPAVLENDAMEALLPEHLKNDFYKNPHIVAALAEPSWFGHKEAQVTNRETDMIPREKVFHILHNAGFIRR
;
A
#
# COMPACT_ATOMS: atom_id res chain seq x y z
N MET A 1 -14.50 47.61 -16.98
CA MET A 1 -14.26 46.29 -17.63
C MET A 1 -12.81 45.83 -17.49
N LEU A 2 -11.82 46.69 -17.75
CA LEU A 2 -10.39 46.37 -17.59
C LEU A 2 -9.97 45.90 -16.17
N ARG A 3 -10.53 46.51 -15.12
CA ARG A 3 -10.25 46.12 -13.72
C ARG A 3 -10.75 44.71 -13.36
N ALA A 4 -11.87 44.29 -13.96
CA ALA A 4 -12.41 42.94 -13.76
C ALA A 4 -11.55 41.88 -14.45
N LEU A 5 -11.01 42.19 -15.64
CA LEU A 5 -10.09 41.31 -16.37
C LEU A 5 -8.77 41.09 -15.61
N ILE A 6 -8.25 42.14 -14.96
CA ILE A 6 -7.02 42.04 -14.15
C ILE A 6 -7.23 41.14 -12.92
N LEU A 7 -8.38 41.26 -12.25
CA LEU A 7 -8.71 40.42 -11.09
C LEU A 7 -8.90 38.95 -11.46
N ILE A 8 -9.53 38.67 -12.62
CA ILE A 8 -9.70 37.31 -13.13
C ILE A 8 -8.33 36.70 -13.51
N ALA A 9 -7.45 37.48 -14.16
CA ALA A 9 -6.11 37.02 -14.51
C ALA A 9 -5.23 36.74 -13.28
N ALA A 10 -5.31 37.57 -12.24
CA ALA A 10 -4.59 37.35 -10.99
C ALA A 10 -5.11 36.11 -10.22
N ALA A 11 -6.41 35.87 -10.21
CA ALA A 11 -7.00 34.67 -9.61
C ALA A 11 -6.64 33.38 -10.38
N ALA A 12 -6.55 33.45 -11.71
CA ALA A 12 -6.09 32.34 -12.54
C ALA A 12 -4.60 32.02 -12.31
N ALA A 13 -3.75 33.04 -12.14
CA ALA A 13 -2.34 32.83 -11.81
C ALA A 13 -2.12 32.21 -10.42
N CYS A 14 -2.96 32.55 -9.43
CA CYS A 14 -2.88 31.98 -8.08
C CYS A 14 -3.43 30.56 -7.95
N SER A 15 -4.27 30.10 -8.90
CA SER A 15 -4.80 28.72 -8.92
C SER A 15 -3.99 27.76 -9.79
N ALA A 16 -3.05 28.29 -10.58
CA ALA A 16 -2.09 27.53 -11.39
C ALA A 16 -0.80 27.18 -10.62
N ALA A 17 -0.85 27.09 -9.29
CA ALA A 17 0.22 26.44 -8.56
C ALA A 17 0.34 25.00 -9.07
N PRO A 18 1.52 24.53 -9.51
CA PRO A 18 1.68 23.18 -10.00
C PRO A 18 1.31 22.22 -8.87
N GLN A 19 0.22 21.49 -9.09
CA GLN A 19 -0.28 20.44 -8.20
C GLN A 19 0.80 19.37 -7.91
N PHE A 20 1.89 19.38 -8.69
CA PHE A 20 3.09 18.56 -8.55
C PHE A 20 3.92 18.80 -7.28
N LEU A 21 3.67 19.86 -6.50
CA LEU A 21 4.37 20.07 -5.22
C LEU A 21 3.76 19.30 -4.04
N ILE A 22 2.56 18.73 -4.20
CA ILE A 22 2.03 17.76 -3.22
C ILE A 22 2.61 16.39 -3.59
N ARG A 23 3.91 16.22 -3.39
CA ARG A 23 4.50 14.88 -3.38
C ARG A 23 4.02 14.22 -2.09
N ASN A 24 2.94 13.45 -2.17
CA ASN A 24 2.57 12.53 -1.09
C ASN A 24 3.80 11.66 -0.80
N SER A 25 4.50 11.94 0.30
CA SER A 25 5.59 11.11 0.81
C SER A 25 5.03 9.87 1.48
N ALA A 26 4.09 9.19 0.81
CA ALA A 26 3.66 7.88 1.25
C ALA A 26 4.90 6.98 1.19
N PRO A 27 5.21 6.25 2.28
CA PRO A 27 6.35 5.34 2.28
C PRO A 27 6.18 4.33 1.14
N LEU A 28 7.28 3.87 0.56
CA LEU A 28 7.24 2.83 -0.47
C LEU A 28 6.78 1.50 0.16
N PRO A 29 5.96 0.70 -0.55
CA PRO A 29 5.59 -0.62 -0.09
C PRO A 29 6.82 -1.52 -0.04
N HIS A 30 6.76 -2.52 0.84
CA HIS A 30 7.82 -3.50 1.00
C HIS A 30 8.05 -4.26 -0.33
N PRO A 31 9.31 -4.60 -0.71
CA PRO A 31 9.59 -5.30 -1.97
C PRO A 31 8.77 -6.58 -2.17
N ALA A 32 8.57 -7.36 -1.11
CA ALA A 32 7.75 -8.58 -1.17
C ALA A 32 6.28 -8.32 -1.55
N VAL A 33 5.73 -7.15 -1.21
CA VAL A 33 4.36 -6.77 -1.64
C VAL A 33 4.35 -6.46 -3.13
N LEU A 34 5.34 -5.72 -3.62
CA LEU A 34 5.48 -5.41 -5.05
C LEU A 34 5.67 -6.68 -5.88
N GLU A 35 6.47 -7.63 -5.40
CA GLU A 35 6.67 -8.92 -6.05
C GLU A 35 5.37 -9.72 -6.08
N ASN A 36 4.65 -9.78 -4.96
CA ASN A 36 3.35 -10.45 -4.90
C ASN A 36 2.34 -9.83 -5.87
N ASP A 37 2.24 -8.50 -5.91
CA ASP A 37 1.34 -7.79 -6.84
C ASP A 37 1.72 -8.06 -8.31
N ALA A 38 3.01 -8.12 -8.62
CA ALA A 38 3.49 -8.46 -9.95
C ALA A 38 3.16 -9.91 -10.33
N MET A 39 3.33 -10.86 -9.40
CA MET A 39 2.95 -12.26 -9.61
C MET A 39 1.44 -12.42 -9.79
N GLU A 40 0.66 -11.72 -8.97
CA GLU A 40 -0.81 -11.70 -9.02
C GLU A 40 -1.32 -11.19 -10.38
N ALA A 41 -0.68 -10.16 -10.93
CA ALA A 41 -1.01 -9.60 -12.23
C ALA A 41 -0.85 -10.61 -13.38
N LEU A 42 0.02 -11.62 -13.23
CA LEU A 42 0.26 -12.67 -14.21
C LEU A 42 -0.75 -13.82 -14.13
N LEU A 43 -1.55 -13.91 -13.07
CA LEU A 43 -2.51 -14.99 -12.89
C LEU A 43 -3.73 -14.84 -13.83
N PRO A 44 -4.32 -15.96 -14.28
CA PRO A 44 -5.65 -15.96 -14.89
C PRO A 44 -6.71 -15.37 -13.95
N GLU A 45 -7.75 -14.74 -14.52
CA GLU A 45 -8.73 -13.97 -13.74
C GLU A 45 -9.42 -14.77 -12.61
N HIS A 46 -9.65 -16.07 -12.81
CA HIS A 46 -10.30 -16.95 -11.83
C HIS A 46 -9.38 -17.38 -10.68
N LEU A 47 -8.07 -17.12 -10.77
CA LEU A 47 -7.10 -17.35 -9.70
C LEU A 47 -6.68 -16.05 -9.00
N LYS A 48 -7.08 -14.89 -9.54
CA LYS A 48 -6.81 -13.62 -8.90
C LYS A 48 -7.66 -13.44 -7.65
N ASN A 49 -7.11 -12.73 -6.68
CA ASN A 49 -7.78 -12.32 -5.48
C ASN A 49 -8.91 -11.32 -5.80
N ASP A 50 -10.15 -11.74 -5.57
CA ASP A 50 -11.33 -10.91 -5.76
C ASP A 50 -11.56 -9.91 -4.61
N PHE A 51 -10.91 -10.12 -3.47
CA PHE A 51 -11.16 -9.35 -2.24
C PHE A 51 -10.92 -7.85 -2.43
N TYR A 52 -9.82 -7.48 -3.09
CA TYR A 52 -9.47 -6.08 -3.35
C TYR A 52 -10.15 -5.47 -4.58
N LYS A 53 -10.94 -6.25 -5.35
CA LYS A 53 -11.69 -5.73 -6.51
C LYS A 53 -12.93 -4.93 -6.10
N ASN A 54 -13.45 -5.16 -4.89
CA ASN A 54 -14.63 -4.45 -4.38
C ASN A 54 -14.21 -3.12 -3.74
N PRO A 55 -14.63 -1.96 -4.28
CA PRO A 55 -14.24 -0.65 -3.74
C PRO A 55 -14.73 -0.41 -2.31
N HIS A 56 -15.82 -1.05 -1.88
CA HIS A 56 -16.32 -0.94 -0.51
C HIS A 56 -15.40 -1.65 0.50
N ILE A 57 -14.81 -2.78 0.11
CA ILE A 57 -13.88 -3.52 0.97
C ILE A 57 -12.60 -2.70 1.15
N VAL A 58 -12.06 -2.16 0.05
CA VAL A 58 -10.87 -1.31 0.09
C VAL A 58 -11.10 -0.07 0.99
N ALA A 59 -12.26 0.57 0.86
CA ALA A 59 -12.62 1.72 1.71
C ALA A 59 -12.74 1.31 3.20
N ALA A 60 -13.41 0.20 3.50
CA ALA A 60 -13.62 -0.27 4.86
C ALA A 60 -12.30 -0.69 5.56
N LEU A 61 -11.35 -1.30 4.83
CA LEU A 61 -10.03 -1.66 5.37
C LEU A 61 -9.17 -0.43 5.68
N ALA A 62 -9.38 0.66 4.95
CA ALA A 62 -8.74 1.94 5.21
C ALA A 62 -9.35 2.68 6.42
N GLU A 63 -10.49 2.24 6.95
CA GLU A 63 -11.15 2.82 8.13
C GLU A 63 -10.71 2.14 9.44
N PRO A 64 -10.61 2.89 10.57
CA PRO A 64 -10.18 2.31 11.84
C PRO A 64 -11.30 1.46 12.44
N SER A 65 -10.98 0.21 12.80
CA SER A 65 -11.89 -0.66 13.56
C SER A 65 -11.71 -0.44 15.07
N TRP A 66 -12.76 -0.73 15.83
CA TRP A 66 -12.75 -0.68 17.29
C TRP A 66 -11.76 -1.69 17.92
N PHE A 67 -11.41 -2.77 17.21
CA PHE A 67 -10.67 -3.90 17.77
C PHE A 67 -9.17 -3.94 17.43
N GLY A 68 -8.62 -2.99 16.66
CA GLY A 68 -7.20 -3.02 16.31
C GLY A 68 -6.75 -1.94 15.35
N HIS A 69 -5.44 -1.90 15.10
CA HIS A 69 -4.86 -1.07 14.06
C HIS A 69 -5.26 -1.61 12.68
N LYS A 70 -5.50 -0.69 11.74
CA LYS A 70 -5.96 -0.94 10.35
C LYS A 70 -5.05 -1.90 9.58
N GLU A 71 -5.50 -2.34 8.41
CA GLU A 71 -4.57 -2.75 7.36
C GLU A 71 -3.76 -1.51 6.93
N ALA A 72 -2.51 -1.46 7.39
CA ALA A 72 -1.55 -0.45 6.96
C ALA A 72 -0.68 -1.02 5.86
N GLN A 73 -0.25 -0.16 4.93
CA GLN A 73 0.73 -0.55 3.94
C GLN A 73 1.97 -1.12 4.64
N VAL A 74 2.32 -2.35 4.29
CA VAL A 74 3.51 -3.00 4.84
C VAL A 74 4.73 -2.32 4.24
N THR A 75 5.48 -1.60 5.08
CA THR A 75 6.74 -0.93 4.72
C THR A 75 7.95 -1.70 5.23
N ASN A 76 7.82 -2.34 6.39
CA ASN A 76 8.83 -3.19 7.00
C ASN A 76 8.16 -4.48 7.50
N ARG A 77 8.72 -5.63 7.14
CA ARG A 77 8.25 -6.94 7.61
C ARG A 77 9.14 -7.43 8.74
N GLU A 78 8.58 -7.54 9.94
CA GLU A 78 9.29 -8.11 11.09
C GLU A 78 9.75 -9.55 10.84
N THR A 79 9.01 -10.31 10.03
CA THR A 79 9.39 -11.68 9.65
C THR A 79 10.74 -11.74 8.95
N ASP A 80 11.14 -10.69 8.25
CA ASP A 80 12.40 -10.65 7.51
C ASP A 80 13.59 -10.48 8.47
N MET A 81 13.33 -10.03 9.71
CA MET A 81 14.31 -9.98 10.79
C MET A 81 14.56 -11.35 11.43
N ILE A 82 13.76 -12.37 11.12
CA ILE A 82 13.89 -13.71 11.69
C ILE A 82 14.78 -14.56 10.78
N PRO A 83 15.97 -15.00 11.24
CA PRO A 83 16.85 -15.87 10.46
C PRO A 83 16.18 -17.20 10.11
N ARG A 84 16.39 -17.70 8.88
CA ARG A 84 15.74 -18.94 8.40
C ARG A 84 16.20 -20.16 9.18
N GLU A 85 17.42 -20.15 9.69
CA GLU A 85 18.00 -21.18 10.54
C GLU A 85 17.21 -21.30 11.85
N LYS A 86 16.77 -20.17 12.41
CA LYS A 86 15.96 -20.14 13.64
C LYS A 86 14.59 -20.75 13.39
N VAL A 87 13.97 -20.47 12.24
CA VAL A 87 12.71 -21.09 11.83
C VAL A 87 12.89 -22.60 11.69
N PHE A 88 13.94 -23.04 11.01
CA PHE A 88 14.24 -24.47 10.84
C PHE A 88 14.45 -25.18 12.18
N HIS A 89 15.22 -24.58 13.09
CA HIS A 89 15.45 -25.13 14.43
C HIS A 89 14.15 -25.31 15.23
N ILE A 90 13.24 -24.32 15.17
CA ILE A 90 11.93 -24.40 15.81
C ILE A 90 11.11 -25.55 15.22
N LEU A 91 11.05 -25.65 13.89
CA LEU A 91 10.26 -26.68 13.21
C LEU A 91 10.83 -28.09 13.44
N HIS A 92 12.15 -28.24 13.45
CA HIS A 92 12.82 -29.50 13.79
C HIS A 92 12.49 -29.93 15.23
N ASN A 93 12.63 -29.02 16.20
CA ASN A 93 12.39 -29.35 17.61
C ASN A 93 10.91 -29.61 17.92
N ALA A 94 10.00 -29.03 17.13
CA ALA A 94 8.57 -29.33 17.19
C ALA A 94 8.18 -30.65 16.47
N GLY A 95 9.13 -31.34 15.83
CA GLY A 95 8.90 -32.61 15.13
C GLY A 95 8.25 -32.46 13.74
N PHE A 96 8.17 -31.24 13.20
CA PHE A 96 7.58 -30.99 11.87
C PHE A 96 8.55 -31.28 10.71
N ILE A 97 9.86 -31.30 10.97
CA ILE A 97 10.88 -31.59 9.95
C ILE A 97 11.73 -32.76 10.43
N ARG A 98 11.92 -33.76 9.54
CA ARG A 98 12.85 -34.87 9.79
C ARG A 98 14.28 -34.41 9.47
N ARG A 99 15.22 -34.90 10.28
CA ARG A 99 16.66 -34.64 10.14
C ARG A 99 17.18 -35.05 8.77
#